data_AF-A0A4Y8JJ57-F1
#
_entry.id   AF-A0A4Y8JJ57-F1
#
_cell.length_a   1.000
_cell.length_b   1.000
_cell.length_c   1.000
_cell.angle_alpha   90.00
_cell.angle_beta   90.00
_cell.angle_gamma   90.00
#
_symmetry.space_group_name_H-M   'P 1'
#
loop_
_entity.id
_entity.type
_entity.pdbx_description
1 polymer ?
#
loop_
_entity_poly.entity_id
_entity_poly.type
_entity_poly.pdbx_seq_one_letter_code
_entity_poly.pdbx_strand_id
1 'polypeptide(L)'
;MAHRQRKPADSDPARDRADKTCASCGRRIEWRAKWADNWDSVKYCSSACRAHGVTATDLKLEESITTLLSARATDATICPSEAAKVVGGESWNDLMEPARRAARRMVARGDLQITQGGAVVDPSTAKGPIRLRRVRA
;
A
#
# COMPACT_ATOMS: atom_id res chain seq x y z
N MET A 1 28.09 25.21 34.70
CA MET A 1 26.80 24.91 34.06
C MET A 1 27.11 24.23 32.72
N ALA A 2 27.06 22.90 32.64
CA ALA A 2 27.48 22.16 31.45
C ALA A 2 26.37 22.16 30.40
N HIS A 3 26.64 22.74 29.23
CA HIS A 3 25.74 22.68 28.07
C HIS A 3 25.60 21.22 27.61
N ARG A 4 24.43 20.62 27.87
CA ARG A 4 24.07 19.29 27.36
C ARG A 4 23.75 19.42 25.87
N GLN A 5 24.70 19.06 25.03
CA GLN A 5 24.50 19.07 23.57
C GLN A 5 23.43 18.04 23.19
N ARG A 6 22.41 18.49 22.44
CA ARG A 6 21.32 17.66 21.93
C ARG A 6 21.79 16.99 20.66
N LYS A 7 21.89 15.66 20.65
CA LYS A 7 22.25 14.86 19.46
C LYS A 7 21.28 15.18 18.30
N PRO A 8 21.77 15.36 17.06
CA PRO A 8 20.89 15.57 15.90
C PRO A 8 20.04 14.32 15.67
N ALA A 9 18.77 14.52 15.31
CA ALA A 9 17.73 13.49 15.20
C ALA A 9 17.89 12.54 14.00
N ASP A 10 19.00 12.61 13.26
CA ASP A 10 19.14 11.99 11.93
C ASP A 10 19.96 10.71 11.88
N SER A 11 20.56 10.25 12.98
CA SER A 11 21.20 8.93 13.05
C SER A 11 20.27 7.93 13.74
N ASP A 12 19.12 7.65 13.12
CA ASP A 12 18.30 6.51 13.50
C ASP A 12 18.83 5.27 12.76
N PRO A 13 19.40 4.26 13.46
CA PRO A 13 19.85 3.00 12.85
C PRO A 13 18.72 2.21 12.17
N ALA A 14 17.46 2.69 12.22
CA ALA A 14 16.38 2.23 11.35
C ALA A 14 16.50 2.61 9.88
N ARG A 15 17.28 3.63 9.52
CA ARG A 15 17.40 4.11 8.13
C ARG A 15 18.26 3.22 7.23
N ASP A 16 19.18 2.44 7.80
CA ASP A 16 20.04 1.51 7.03
C ASP A 16 19.32 0.19 6.69
N ARG A 17 18.07 0.03 7.14
CA ARG A 17 17.28 -1.17 6.87
C ARG A 17 16.50 -0.99 5.58
N ALA A 18 16.54 -2.01 4.72
CA ALA A 18 15.72 -2.01 3.51
C ALA A 18 14.23 -1.83 3.87
N ASP A 19 13.57 -0.91 3.17
CA ASP A 19 12.12 -0.73 3.25
C ASP A 19 11.42 -2.04 2.91
N LYS A 20 10.45 -2.42 3.74
CA LYS A 20 9.63 -3.62 3.52
C LYS A 20 8.17 -3.23 3.34
N THR A 21 7.47 -3.97 2.50
CA THR A 21 6.03 -3.84 2.32
C THR A 21 5.30 -5.03 2.96
N CYS A 22 4.21 -4.75 3.66
CA CYS A 22 3.36 -5.79 4.24
C CYS A 22 2.70 -6.62 3.15
N ALA A 23 2.96 -7.93 3.15
CA ALA A 23 2.42 -8.86 2.16
C ALA A 23 0.87 -8.94 2.16
N SER A 24 0.21 -8.60 3.27
CA SER A 24 -1.25 -8.62 3.39
C SER A 24 -1.92 -7.32 2.95
N CYS A 25 -1.43 -6.16 3.40
CA CYS A 25 -2.13 -4.88 3.22
C CYS A 25 -1.45 -3.90 2.27
N GLY A 26 -0.23 -4.20 1.81
CA GLY A 26 0.54 -3.38 0.89
C GLY A 26 1.11 -2.08 1.49
N ARG A 27 0.94 -1.84 2.79
CA ARG A 27 1.56 -0.68 3.46
C ARG A 27 3.03 -0.95 3.76
N ARG A 28 3.83 0.11 3.82
CA ARG A 28 5.19 0.06 4.37
C ARG A 28 5.16 -0.48 5.79
N ILE A 29 6.08 -1.38 6.09
CA ILE A 29 6.33 -1.90 7.42
C ILE A 29 7.26 -0.92 8.12
N GLU A 30 6.73 -0.21 9.13
CA GLU A 30 7.56 0.63 9.99
C GLU A 30 8.33 -0.25 10.98
N TRP A 31 9.64 -0.01 11.12
CA TRP A 31 10.48 -0.76 12.04
C TRP A 31 9.96 -0.69 13.48
N ARG A 32 10.16 -1.77 14.24
CA ARG A 32 9.83 -1.86 15.67
C ARG A 32 10.96 -2.59 16.39
N ALA A 33 11.31 -2.14 17.59
CA ALA A 33 12.39 -2.72 18.41
C ALA A 33 12.33 -4.25 18.53
N LYS A 34 11.12 -4.80 18.68
CA LYS A 34 10.88 -6.26 18.77
C LYS A 34 11.28 -7.08 17.52
N TRP A 35 11.62 -6.42 16.43
CA TRP A 35 12.05 -7.05 15.17
C TRP A 35 13.55 -6.90 14.93
N ALA A 36 14.31 -6.41 15.93
CA ALA A 36 15.76 -6.25 15.81
C ALA A 36 16.45 -7.53 15.34
N ASP A 37 16.06 -8.68 15.89
CA ASP A 37 16.74 -9.96 15.65
C ASP A 37 16.25 -10.71 14.41
N ASN A 38 15.14 -10.27 13.78
CA ASN A 38 14.51 -11.03 12.69
C ASN A 38 13.88 -10.18 11.59
N TRP A 39 14.35 -8.94 11.41
CA TRP A 39 13.82 -8.00 10.43
C TRP A 39 13.70 -8.60 9.03
N ASP A 40 14.69 -9.37 8.58
CA ASP A 40 14.70 -9.96 7.24
C ASP A 40 13.50 -10.88 6.98
N SER A 41 13.05 -11.59 8.02
CA SER A 41 11.91 -12.49 8.00
C SER A 41 10.56 -11.81 8.22
N VAL A 42 10.52 -10.50 8.51
CA VAL A 42 9.26 -9.78 8.75
C VAL A 42 8.51 -9.56 7.43
N LYS A 43 7.36 -10.23 7.29
CA LYS A 43 6.48 -10.15 6.11
C LYS A 43 5.20 -9.31 6.32
N TYR A 44 4.83 -9.03 7.57
CA TYR A 44 3.55 -8.42 7.92
C TYR A 44 3.71 -7.29 8.93
N CYS A 45 2.99 -6.19 8.77
CA CYS A 45 3.06 -5.02 9.66
C CYS A 45 2.37 -5.25 11.03
N SER A 46 1.55 -6.29 11.17
CA SER A 46 0.82 -6.61 12.40
C SER A 46 0.41 -8.09 12.47
N SER A 47 0.04 -8.54 13.67
CA SER A 47 -0.58 -9.86 13.87
C SER A 47 -1.90 -9.99 13.10
N ALA A 48 -2.71 -8.94 13.06
CA ALA A 48 -3.95 -8.92 12.29
C ALA A 48 -3.70 -9.12 10.79
N CYS A 49 -2.69 -8.45 10.21
CA CYS A 49 -2.31 -8.66 8.81
C CYS A 49 -1.73 -10.05 8.57
N ARG A 50 -1.01 -10.63 9.53
CA ARG A 50 -0.53 -12.01 9.45
C ARG A 50 -1.69 -13.00 9.43
N ALA A 51 -2.67 -12.82 10.32
CA ALA A 51 -3.85 -13.69 10.42
C ALA A 51 -4.77 -13.55 9.20
N HIS A 52 -4.92 -12.32 8.68
CA HIS A 52 -5.80 -12.06 7.55
C HIS A 52 -5.19 -12.46 6.19
N GLY A 53 -3.89 -12.25 5.96
CA GLY A 53 -3.23 -12.66 4.72
C GLY A 53 -3.73 -11.92 3.47
N VAL A 54 -3.74 -12.61 2.33
CA VAL A 54 -4.34 -12.16 1.06
C VAL A 54 -5.42 -13.18 0.71
N THR A 55 -6.64 -12.71 0.52
CA THR A 55 -7.82 -13.57 0.28
C THR A 55 -8.11 -13.76 -1.21
N ALA A 56 -9.05 -14.66 -1.56
CA ALA A 56 -9.52 -14.77 -2.95
C ALA A 56 -10.17 -13.46 -3.45
N THR A 57 -10.89 -12.75 -2.59
CA THR A 57 -11.49 -11.44 -2.91
C THR A 57 -10.42 -10.39 -3.18
N ASP A 58 -9.35 -10.38 -2.41
CA ASP A 58 -8.18 -9.51 -2.64
C ASP A 58 -7.58 -9.72 -4.04
N LEU A 59 -7.44 -10.98 -4.48
CA LEU A 59 -6.89 -11.31 -5.80
C LEU A 59 -7.82 -10.89 -6.94
N LYS A 60 -9.13 -11.11 -6.79
CA LYS A 60 -10.15 -10.64 -7.74
C LYS A 60 -10.15 -9.11 -7.89
N LEU A 61 -9.87 -8.38 -6.79
CA LEU A 61 -9.74 -6.92 -6.85
C LEU A 61 -8.49 -6.49 -7.63
N GLU A 62 -7.36 -7.18 -7.49
CA GLU A 62 -6.16 -6.90 -8.30
C GLU A 62 -6.39 -7.16 -9.80
N GLU A 63 -7.06 -8.27 -10.12
CA GLU A 63 -7.46 -8.60 -11.50
C GLU A 63 -8.42 -7.54 -12.05
N SER A 64 -9.44 -7.15 -11.28
CA SER A 64 -10.40 -6.13 -11.69
C SER A 64 -9.74 -4.76 -11.92
N ILE A 65 -8.81 -4.34 -11.04
CA ILE A 65 -8.03 -3.11 -11.23
C ILE A 65 -7.24 -3.17 -12.55
N THR A 66 -6.59 -4.29 -12.82
CA THR A 66 -5.81 -4.50 -14.05
C THR A 66 -6.69 -4.39 -15.29
N THR A 67 -7.83 -5.09 -15.29
CA THR A 67 -8.80 -5.08 -16.40
C THR A 67 -9.42 -3.71 -16.63
N LEU A 68 -9.82 -3.02 -15.56
CA LEU A 68 -10.40 -1.68 -15.66
C LEU A 68 -9.39 -0.66 -16.18
N LEU A 69 -8.13 -0.75 -15.74
CA LEU A 69 -7.07 0.09 -16.27
C LEU A 69 -6.79 -0.27 -17.73
N SER A 70 -6.68 -1.56 -18.10
CA SER A 70 -6.37 -2.00 -19.48
C SER A 70 -7.41 -1.56 -20.51
N ALA A 71 -8.69 -1.53 -20.12
CA ALA A 71 -9.79 -1.12 -20.98
C ALA A 71 -9.84 0.41 -21.27
N ARG A 72 -9.02 1.23 -20.61
CA ARG A 72 -9.01 2.69 -20.75
C ARG A 72 -7.80 3.21 -21.55
N ALA A 73 -7.89 4.47 -21.96
CA ALA A 73 -6.75 5.23 -22.47
C ALA A 73 -5.57 5.19 -21.49
N THR A 74 -4.35 5.27 -22.02
CA THR A 74 -3.10 5.04 -21.27
C THR A 74 -2.90 6.00 -20.09
N ASP A 75 -3.38 7.23 -20.21
CA ASP A 75 -3.30 8.28 -19.19
C ASP A 75 -4.52 8.33 -18.26
N ALA A 76 -5.55 7.54 -18.54
CA ALA A 76 -6.77 7.49 -17.76
C ALA A 76 -6.52 6.91 -16.36
N THR A 77 -7.43 7.22 -15.46
CA THR A 77 -7.39 6.74 -14.09
C THR A 77 -8.69 6.05 -13.71
N ILE A 78 -8.64 5.20 -12.68
CA ILE A 78 -9.81 4.67 -11.98
C ILE A 78 -9.73 5.08 -10.49
N CYS A 79 -10.79 4.89 -9.71
CA CYS A 79 -10.70 4.86 -8.24
C CYS A 79 -10.93 3.43 -7.71
N PRO A 80 -10.55 3.14 -6.45
CA PRO A 80 -10.74 1.82 -5.86
C PRO A 80 -12.19 1.33 -5.86
N SER A 81 -13.17 2.25 -5.81
CA SER A 81 -14.58 1.88 -5.81
C SER A 81 -15.08 1.33 -7.14
N GLU A 82 -14.40 1.61 -8.25
CA GLU A 82 -14.74 1.01 -9.53
C GLU A 82 -14.47 -0.50 -9.51
N ALA A 83 -13.28 -0.91 -9.03
CA ALA A 83 -12.96 -2.33 -8.86
C ALA A 83 -13.83 -3.01 -7.79
N ALA A 84 -14.11 -2.31 -6.68
CA ALA A 84 -14.99 -2.83 -5.64
C ALA A 84 -16.41 -3.07 -6.14
N LYS A 85 -16.95 -2.20 -7.00
CA LYS A 85 -18.28 -2.38 -7.61
C LYS A 85 -18.32 -3.59 -8.55
N VAL A 86 -17.27 -3.78 -9.35
CA VAL A 86 -17.15 -4.94 -10.23
C VAL A 86 -17.11 -6.25 -9.44
N VAL A 87 -16.37 -6.29 -8.32
CA VAL A 87 -16.20 -7.53 -7.53
C VAL A 87 -17.36 -7.76 -6.55
N GLY A 88 -17.88 -6.70 -5.93
CA GLY A 88 -18.81 -6.77 -4.80
C GLY A 88 -20.28 -6.52 -5.14
N GLY A 89 -20.61 -6.08 -6.37
CA GLY A 89 -21.99 -5.80 -6.77
C GLY A 89 -22.66 -4.82 -5.82
N GLU A 90 -23.77 -5.23 -5.21
CA GLU A 90 -24.52 -4.42 -4.22
C GLU A 90 -23.77 -4.20 -2.91
N SER A 91 -22.88 -5.14 -2.51
CA SER A 91 -22.08 -5.09 -1.28
C SER A 91 -20.69 -4.46 -1.47
N TRP A 92 -20.52 -3.66 -2.52
CA TRP A 92 -19.21 -3.07 -2.88
C TRP A 92 -18.62 -2.16 -1.79
N ASN A 93 -19.47 -1.58 -0.94
CA ASN A 93 -19.06 -0.67 0.14
C ASN A 93 -18.12 -1.37 1.14
N ASP A 94 -18.34 -2.65 1.42
CA ASP A 94 -17.51 -3.45 2.33
C ASP A 94 -16.13 -3.76 1.73
N LEU A 95 -15.99 -3.63 0.41
CA LEU A 95 -14.76 -3.87 -0.32
C LEU A 95 -13.88 -2.63 -0.50
N MET A 96 -14.22 -1.49 0.11
CA MET A 96 -13.40 -0.27 0.02
C MET A 96 -11.97 -0.44 0.53
N GLU A 97 -11.80 -0.91 1.77
CA GLU A 97 -10.46 -1.13 2.31
C GLU A 97 -9.74 -2.31 1.62
N PRO A 98 -10.40 -3.45 1.31
CA PRO A 98 -9.83 -4.48 0.44
C PRO A 98 -9.32 -3.94 -0.91
N ALA A 99 -10.09 -3.10 -1.60
CA ALA A 99 -9.68 -2.52 -2.89
C ALA A 99 -8.46 -1.60 -2.73
N ARG A 100 -8.39 -0.83 -1.64
CA ARG A 100 -7.18 -0.05 -1.30
C ARG A 100 -5.99 -0.96 -1.04
N ARG A 101 -6.16 -2.05 -0.28
CA ARG A 101 -5.08 -3.02 -0.01
C ARG A 101 -4.54 -3.65 -1.28
N ALA A 102 -5.42 -4.06 -2.19
CA ALA A 102 -5.06 -4.54 -3.53
C ALA A 102 -4.22 -3.51 -4.29
N ALA A 103 -4.71 -2.27 -4.40
CA ALA A 103 -3.98 -1.20 -5.07
C ALA A 103 -2.59 -0.95 -4.45
N ARG A 104 -2.46 -0.99 -3.11
CA ARG A 104 -1.16 -0.82 -2.44
C ARG A 104 -0.19 -1.96 -2.74
N ARG A 105 -0.66 -3.21 -2.77
CA ARG A 105 0.17 -4.37 -3.16
C ARG A 105 0.64 -4.24 -4.61
N MET A 106 -0.23 -3.80 -5.52
CA MET A 106 0.11 -3.53 -6.91
C MET A 106 1.15 -2.40 -7.06
N VAL A 107 1.04 -1.30 -6.29
CA VAL A 107 2.09 -0.26 -6.23
C VAL A 107 3.41 -0.84 -5.77
N ALA A 108 3.40 -1.67 -4.72
CA ALA A 108 4.62 -2.24 -4.17
C ALA A 108 5.34 -3.20 -5.12
N ARG A 109 4.63 -3.80 -6.08
CA ARG A 109 5.20 -4.60 -7.18
C ARG A 109 5.63 -3.77 -8.39
N GLY A 110 5.27 -2.48 -8.43
CA GLY A 110 5.53 -1.62 -9.58
C GLY A 110 4.49 -1.74 -10.69
N ASP A 111 3.32 -2.34 -10.44
CA ASP A 111 2.29 -2.57 -11.46
C ASP A 111 1.50 -1.29 -11.78
N LEU A 112 1.33 -0.40 -10.80
CA LEU A 112 0.54 0.84 -10.93
C LEU A 112 1.05 1.95 -10.01
N GLN A 113 0.52 3.17 -10.20
CA GLN A 113 0.71 4.32 -9.31
C GLN A 113 -0.61 4.74 -8.67
N ILE A 114 -0.53 5.14 -7.40
CA ILE A 114 -1.63 5.83 -6.68
C ILE A 114 -1.37 7.34 -6.73
N THR A 115 -2.41 8.11 -7.08
CA THR A 115 -2.35 9.57 -7.15
C THR A 115 -3.47 10.27 -6.39
N GLN A 116 -3.21 11.51 -5.95
CA GLN A 116 -4.19 12.46 -5.42
C GLN A 116 -3.91 13.84 -6.01
N GLY A 117 -4.95 14.53 -6.50
CA GLY A 117 -4.76 15.81 -7.19
C GLY A 117 -3.82 15.72 -8.41
N GLY A 118 -3.71 14.53 -9.05
CA GLY A 118 -2.81 14.28 -10.18
C GLY A 118 -1.36 13.91 -9.81
N ALA A 119 -0.94 14.16 -8.58
CA ALA A 119 0.41 13.84 -8.10
C ALA A 119 0.48 12.41 -7.52
N VAL A 120 1.60 11.71 -7.73
CA VAL A 120 1.87 10.42 -7.08
C VAL A 120 2.04 10.63 -5.58
N VAL A 121 1.38 9.80 -4.77
CA VAL A 121 1.43 9.89 -3.31
C VAL A 121 1.86 8.57 -2.67
N ASP A 122 2.35 8.62 -1.44
CA ASP A 122 2.65 7.41 -0.68
C ASP A 122 1.36 6.63 -0.36
N PRO A 123 1.23 5.38 -0.85
CA PRO A 123 0.07 4.54 -0.58
C PRO A 123 -0.19 4.28 0.91
N SER A 124 0.84 4.31 1.74
CA SER A 124 0.76 3.96 3.17
C SER A 124 0.10 5.05 4.00
N THR A 125 0.17 6.30 3.54
CA THR A 125 -0.25 7.49 4.28
C THR A 125 -1.37 8.28 3.59
N ALA A 126 -1.64 8.04 2.31
CA ALA A 126 -2.72 8.67 1.56
C ALA A 126 -4.09 8.48 2.23
N LYS A 127 -4.79 9.59 2.49
CA LYS A 127 -6.14 9.63 3.10
C LYS A 127 -7.15 10.20 2.11
N GLY A 128 -8.40 9.74 2.19
CA GLY A 128 -9.47 10.24 1.33
C GLY A 128 -9.39 9.71 -0.11
N PRO A 129 -10.06 10.37 -1.08
CA PRO A 129 -10.16 9.89 -2.46
C PRO A 129 -8.78 9.74 -3.11
N ILE A 130 -8.53 8.57 -3.69
CA ILE A 130 -7.32 8.27 -4.46
C ILE A 130 -7.69 7.83 -5.87
N ARG A 131 -6.78 8.03 -6.82
CA ARG A 131 -6.87 7.53 -8.18
C ARG A 131 -5.76 6.52 -8.43
N LEU A 132 -6.05 5.52 -9.25
CA LEU A 132 -5.12 4.48 -9.70
C LEU A 132 -4.85 4.72 -11.18
N ARG A 133 -3.58 4.63 -11.59
CA ARG A 133 -3.18 4.74 -13.00
C ARG A 133 -2.03 3.78 -13.30
N ARG A 134 -1.88 3.40 -14.57
CA ARG A 134 -0.72 2.63 -15.02
C ARG A 134 0.58 3.41 -14.75
N VAL A 135 1.68 2.69 -14.53
CA VAL A 135 3.01 3.33 -14.48
C VAL A 135 3.27 3.98 -15.83
N ARG A 136 3.70 5.24 -15.80
CA ARG A 136 4.14 5.95 -17.01
C ARG A 136 5.60 5.57 -17.26
N ALA A 137 5.90 5.14 -18.48
CA ALA A 137 7.28 5.01 -18.96
C ALA A 137 7.92 6.39 -19.11
#